data_AF-A0A399G855-F1
#
_entry.id   AF-A0A399G855-F1
#
_cell.length_a   1.000
_cell.length_b   1.000
_cell.length_c   1.000
_cell.angle_alpha   90.00
_cell.angle_beta   90.00
_cell.angle_gamma   90.00
#
_symmetry.space_group_name_H-M   'P 1'
#
loop_
_entity.id
_entity.type
_entity.pdbx_description
1 polymer ?
#
loop_
_entity_poly.entity_id
_entity_poly.type
_entity_poly.pdbx_seq_one_letter_code
_entity_poly.pdbx_strand_id
1 'polypeptide(L)'
;MAEFRISSNDNVDLRKLAASLVESQGWPRERVSVWDNRDGEVVVTVDDAVLHPPPPNPLNQPVHTPREVHQACELLRRRDPSLTGVDFAAFRTEAARFFAAGWSVADLLHALTTRPDGLPWPHGEGYQGTEWLEHRLRHWKTPTGDIRPSAAQESAQLRVVGRAGLPRDLGLPHDEPRAGATARPEVARAAIDDARRLLRAHTRTTSDSLVHRDRTAARMPRGDRRTPPTDPV
;
A
#
# COMPACT_ATOMS: atom_id res chain seq x y z
N MET A 1 8.28 5.30 25.38
CA MET A 1 7.90 4.19 26.26
C MET A 1 6.70 4.68 27.04
N ALA A 2 5.59 3.94 27.04
CA ALA A 2 4.39 4.33 27.76
C ALA A 2 4.19 3.46 28.99
N GLU A 3 3.75 4.09 30.06
CA GLU A 3 3.39 3.46 31.33
C GLU A 3 1.94 3.81 31.64
N PHE A 4 1.14 2.82 32.02
CA PHE A 4 -0.16 3.08 32.63
C PHE A 4 -0.33 2.21 33.88
N ARG A 5 -1.06 2.77 34.85
CA ARG A 5 -1.25 2.19 36.17
C ARG A 5 -2.70 1.78 36.35
N ILE A 6 -2.89 0.59 36.91
CA ILE A 6 -4.20 0.04 37.23
C ILE A 6 -4.29 -0.05 38.75
N SER A 7 -5.24 0.68 39.32
CA SER A 7 -5.60 0.61 40.72
C SER A 7 -7.10 0.32 40.84
N SER A 8 -7.49 -0.39 41.89
CA SER A 8 -8.89 -0.65 42.21
C SER A 8 -9.07 -0.68 43.72
N ASN A 9 -10.21 -0.16 44.17
CA ASN A 9 -10.63 -0.24 45.57
C ASN A 9 -11.42 -1.53 45.86
N ASP A 10 -11.72 -2.31 44.82
CA ASP A 10 -12.44 -3.58 44.91
C ASP A 10 -11.47 -4.77 45.00
N ASN A 11 -11.94 -5.89 45.57
CA ASN A 11 -11.17 -7.13 45.68
C ASN A 11 -11.07 -7.86 44.31
N VAL A 12 -10.35 -7.25 43.37
CA VAL A 12 -10.14 -7.74 42.01
C VAL A 12 -8.67 -8.07 41.81
N ASP A 13 -8.39 -9.19 41.14
CA ASP A 13 -7.04 -9.54 40.73
C ASP A 13 -6.58 -8.63 39.58
N LEU A 14 -5.93 -7.53 39.96
CA LEU A 14 -5.44 -6.50 39.05
C LEU A 14 -4.39 -7.03 38.06
N ARG A 15 -3.62 -8.05 38.46
CA ARG A 15 -2.59 -8.64 37.61
C ARG A 15 -3.21 -9.49 36.52
N LYS A 16 -4.25 -10.26 36.85
CA LYS A 16 -5.04 -11.01 35.87
C LYS A 16 -5.79 -10.08 34.92
N LEU A 17 -6.29 -8.94 35.41
CA LEU A 17 -6.93 -7.91 34.60
C LEU A 17 -5.93 -7.29 33.61
N ALA A 18 -4.74 -6.91 34.09
CA ALA A 18 -3.66 -6.40 33.25
C ALA A 18 -3.26 -7.40 32.16
N ALA A 19 -3.08 -8.67 32.50
CA ALA A 19 -2.77 -9.72 31.52
C ALA A 19 -3.85 -9.86 30.45
N SER A 20 -5.12 -9.84 30.85
CA SER A 20 -6.26 -9.93 29.93
C SER A 20 -6.34 -8.71 28.99
N LEU A 21 -6.02 -7.52 29.48
CA LEU A 21 -5.92 -6.31 28.66
C LEU A 21 -4.83 -6.43 27.61
N VAL A 22 -3.62 -6.86 27.99
CA VAL A 22 -2.48 -7.05 27.06
C VAL A 22 -2.83 -8.05 25.97
N GLU A 23 -3.46 -9.16 26.33
CA GLU A 23 -3.91 -10.17 25.37
C GLU A 23 -5.00 -9.63 24.42
N SER A 24 -5.96 -8.85 24.94
CA SER A 24 -7.03 -8.26 24.12
C SER A 24 -6.51 -7.28 23.06
N GLN A 25 -5.39 -6.59 23.36
CA GLN A 25 -4.74 -5.67 22.42
C GLN A 25 -3.83 -6.39 21.41
N GLY A 26 -3.61 -7.70 21.58
CA GLY A 26 -2.72 -8.48 20.71
C GLY A 26 -1.25 -8.05 20.80
N TRP A 27 -0.85 -7.42 21.91
CA TRP A 27 0.52 -6.94 22.06
C TRP A 27 1.48 -8.10 22.37
N PRO A 28 2.67 -8.12 21.74
CA PRO A 28 3.67 -9.14 22.00
C PRO A 28 4.12 -9.13 23.47
N ARG A 29 4.10 -10.29 24.13
CA ARG A 29 4.44 -10.44 25.56
C ARG A 29 5.89 -10.04 25.86
N GLU A 30 6.78 -10.10 24.89
CA GLU A 30 8.17 -9.68 25.00
C GLU A 30 8.37 -8.15 24.94
N ARG A 31 7.33 -7.39 24.55
CA ARG A 31 7.37 -5.91 24.46
C ARG A 31 6.45 -5.22 25.47
N VAL A 32 5.88 -6.00 26.38
CA VAL A 32 5.00 -5.52 27.44
C VAL A 32 5.43 -6.16 28.75
N SER A 33 5.58 -5.35 29.78
CA SER A 33 5.97 -5.80 31.11
C SER A 33 4.90 -5.40 32.12
N VAL A 34 4.50 -6.35 32.96
CA VAL A 34 3.46 -6.19 33.99
C VAL A 34 4.08 -6.52 35.33
N TRP A 35 4.01 -5.59 36.29
CA TRP A 35 4.52 -5.83 37.64
C TRP A 35 3.65 -5.15 38.70
N ASP A 36 3.72 -5.70 39.90
CA ASP A 36 3.01 -5.22 41.06
C ASP A 36 3.85 -4.09 41.71
N ASN A 37 3.20 -2.98 42.01
CA ASN A 37 3.78 -1.88 42.78
C ASN A 37 3.53 -2.11 44.28
N ARG A 38 4.37 -1.54 45.14
CA ARG A 38 4.31 -1.69 46.61
C ARG A 38 3.00 -1.16 47.21
N ASP A 39 2.31 -0.28 46.49
CA ASP A 39 1.06 0.35 46.90
C ASP A 39 -0.20 -0.46 46.52
N GLY A 40 -0.04 -1.69 46.01
CA GLY A 40 -1.17 -2.54 45.57
C GLY A 40 -1.67 -2.22 44.15
N GLU A 41 -1.00 -1.31 43.44
CA GLU A 41 -1.27 -1.02 42.03
C GLU A 41 -0.54 -2.00 41.11
N VAL A 42 -1.05 -2.19 39.90
CA VAL A 42 -0.35 -2.92 38.83
C VAL A 42 0.09 -1.94 37.77
N VAL A 43 1.39 -1.95 37.46
CA VAL A 43 1.99 -1.10 36.43
C VAL A 43 2.20 -1.93 35.18
N VAL A 44 1.72 -1.41 34.05
CA VAL A 44 1.94 -1.98 32.72
C VAL A 44 2.81 -1.02 31.93
N THR A 45 3.95 -1.51 31.46
CA THR A 45 4.84 -0.75 30.57
C THR A 45 4.84 -1.37 29.19
N VAL A 46 4.68 -0.51 28.18
CA VAL A 46 4.58 -0.88 26.78
C VAL A 46 5.64 -0.13 26.00
N ASP A 47 6.37 -0.84 25.15
CA ASP A 47 7.27 -0.23 24.19
C ASP A 47 6.49 0.69 23.23
N ASP A 48 6.98 1.91 23.00
CA ASP A 48 6.33 2.85 22.07
C ASP A 48 6.21 2.28 20.66
N ALA A 49 7.12 1.39 20.25
CA ALA A 49 7.07 0.74 18.95
C ALA A 49 5.82 -0.14 18.76
N VAL A 50 5.17 -0.56 19.86
CA VAL A 50 3.91 -1.32 19.83
C VAL A 50 2.70 -0.39 19.76
N LEU A 51 2.81 0.82 20.31
CA LEU A 51 1.75 1.81 20.34
C LEU A 51 1.62 2.60 19.03
N HIS A 52 2.72 2.69 18.29
CA HIS A 52 2.73 3.34 16.99
C HIS A 52 2.65 2.29 15.88
N PRO A 53 1.63 2.31 15.00
CA PRO A 53 1.66 1.47 13.82
C PRO A 53 2.96 1.75 13.06
N PRO A 54 3.67 0.72 12.56
CA PRO A 54 4.89 0.93 11.81
C PRO A 54 4.59 1.87 10.64
N PRO A 55 5.48 2.83 10.34
CA PRO A 55 5.25 3.76 9.26
C PRO A 55 4.98 2.95 7.98
N PRO A 56 3.91 3.25 7.24
CA PRO A 56 3.52 2.47 6.07
C PRO A 56 4.67 2.44 5.07
N ASN A 57 5.07 1.25 4.62
CA ASN A 57 6.19 1.08 3.71
C ASN A 57 5.98 1.98 2.47
N PRO A 58 6.86 2.95 2.21
CA PRO A 58 6.68 3.91 1.11
C PRO A 58 6.62 3.24 -0.26
N LEU A 59 7.10 2.00 -0.39
CA LEU A 59 7.02 1.25 -1.65
C LEU A 59 5.62 0.75 -1.98
N ASN A 60 4.81 0.51 -0.95
CA ASN A 60 3.46 -0.05 -1.09
C ASN A 60 2.38 1.04 -0.92
N GLN A 61 2.77 2.29 -0.73
CA GLN A 61 1.82 3.38 -0.61
C GLN A 61 1.19 3.67 -1.98
N PRO A 62 -0.13 3.87 -2.03
CA PRO A 62 -0.79 4.27 -3.25
C PRO A 62 -0.39 5.70 -3.62
N VAL A 63 -0.22 5.93 -4.92
CA VAL A 63 0.29 7.19 -5.47
C VAL A 63 -0.84 7.83 -6.28
N HIS A 64 -1.36 8.97 -5.81
CA HIS A 64 -2.56 9.59 -6.39
C HIS A 64 -2.35 11.03 -6.85
N THR A 65 -1.43 11.76 -6.22
CA THR A 65 -1.17 13.17 -6.52
C THR A 65 0.07 13.35 -7.39
N PRO A 66 0.17 14.46 -8.16
CA PRO A 66 1.37 14.76 -8.94
C PRO A 66 2.65 14.85 -8.10
N ARG A 67 2.53 15.31 -6.85
CA ARG A 67 3.64 15.40 -5.91
C ARG A 67 4.11 14.01 -5.47
N GLU A 68 3.19 13.13 -5.12
CA GLU A 68 3.50 11.73 -4.78
C GLU A 68 4.12 11.00 -5.97
N VAL A 69 3.59 11.22 -7.18
CA VAL A 69 4.18 10.66 -8.42
C VAL A 69 5.62 11.12 -8.59
N HIS A 70 5.91 12.40 -8.39
CA HIS A 70 7.26 12.94 -8.46
C HIS A 70 8.19 12.27 -7.43
N GLN A 71 7.76 12.16 -6.16
CA GLN A 71 8.53 11.53 -5.10
C GLN A 71 8.76 10.03 -5.33
N ALA A 72 7.77 9.33 -5.86
CA ALA A 72 7.87 7.93 -6.25
C ALA A 72 8.90 7.73 -7.38
N CYS A 73 8.89 8.58 -8.40
CA CYS A 73 9.85 8.53 -9.50
C CYS A 73 11.29 8.81 -9.02
N GLU A 74 11.46 9.80 -8.13
CA GLU A 74 12.73 10.08 -7.46
C GLU A 74 13.26 8.85 -6.69
N LEU A 75 12.36 8.15 -5.97
CA LEU A 75 12.72 6.95 -5.24
C LEU A 75 13.14 5.80 -6.17
N LEU A 76 12.41 5.61 -7.27
CA LEU A 76 12.73 4.58 -8.27
C LEU A 76 14.10 4.82 -8.89
N ARG A 77 14.39 6.06 -9.30
CA ARG A 77 15.67 6.43 -9.92
C ARG A 77 16.86 6.23 -8.98
N ARG A 78 16.67 6.42 -7.67
CA ARG A 78 17.72 6.12 -6.67
C ARG A 78 17.96 4.62 -6.47
N ARG A 79 16.95 3.78 -6.75
CA ARG A 79 17.02 2.34 -6.46
C ARG A 79 17.35 1.47 -7.66
N ASP A 80 17.02 1.92 -8.87
CA ASP A 80 17.25 1.16 -10.09
C ASP A 80 18.28 1.88 -10.98
N PRO A 81 19.51 1.34 -11.12
CA PRO A 81 20.55 1.94 -11.95
C PRO A 81 20.22 1.89 -13.44
N SER A 82 19.27 1.07 -13.89
CA SER A 82 18.84 1.05 -15.29
C SER A 82 18.12 2.33 -15.74
N LEU A 83 17.65 3.13 -14.78
CA LEU A 83 17.09 4.46 -15.02
C LEU A 83 18.16 5.54 -15.22
N THR A 84 19.44 5.19 -15.16
CA THR A 84 20.53 6.11 -15.49
C THR A 84 20.41 6.57 -16.94
N GLY A 85 20.50 7.88 -17.17
CA GLY A 85 20.38 8.47 -18.50
C GLY A 85 18.94 8.63 -19.02
N VAL A 86 17.92 8.23 -18.26
CA VAL A 86 16.51 8.45 -18.63
C VAL A 86 16.09 9.89 -18.33
N ASP A 87 15.39 10.52 -19.28
CA ASP A 87 14.76 11.82 -19.03
C ASP A 87 13.68 11.70 -17.95
N PHE A 88 13.82 12.51 -16.89
CA PHE A 88 12.97 12.41 -15.72
C PHE A 88 11.52 12.83 -16.02
N ALA A 89 11.30 13.79 -16.92
CA ALA A 89 9.96 14.24 -17.26
C ALA A 89 9.20 13.19 -18.06
N ALA A 90 9.86 12.56 -19.03
CA ALA A 90 9.32 11.43 -19.80
C ALA A 90 9.02 10.23 -18.89
N PHE A 91 9.97 9.84 -18.04
CA PHE A 91 9.78 8.76 -17.06
C PHE A 91 8.58 9.03 -16.15
N ARG A 92 8.49 10.23 -15.57
CA ARG A 92 7.39 10.60 -14.67
C ARG A 92 6.04 10.54 -15.36
N THR A 93 5.96 10.98 -16.62
CA THR A 93 4.73 10.93 -17.42
C THR A 93 4.28 9.50 -17.65
N GLU A 94 5.23 8.62 -17.96
CA GLU A 94 4.95 7.22 -18.20
C GLU A 94 4.58 6.48 -16.89
N ALA A 95 5.36 6.66 -15.82
CA ALA A 95 5.10 6.08 -14.50
C ALA A 95 3.74 6.53 -13.92
N ALA A 96 3.33 7.78 -14.16
CA ALA A 96 2.01 8.28 -13.73
C ALA A 96 0.85 7.42 -14.25
N ARG A 97 0.98 6.83 -15.45
CA ARG A 97 -0.05 5.94 -16.01
C ARG A 97 -0.13 4.63 -15.22
N PHE A 98 1.01 4.08 -14.80
CA PHE A 98 1.07 2.88 -13.96
C PHE A 98 0.49 3.13 -12.58
N PHE A 99 0.83 4.26 -11.95
CA PHE A 99 0.23 4.66 -10.67
C PHE A 99 -1.29 4.89 -10.79
N ALA A 100 -1.75 5.49 -11.89
CA ALA A 100 -3.18 5.63 -12.15
C ALA A 100 -3.90 4.28 -12.38
N ALA A 101 -3.16 3.25 -12.84
CA ALA A 101 -3.64 1.87 -12.89
C ALA A 101 -3.58 1.15 -11.52
N GLY A 102 -3.23 1.87 -10.45
CA GLY A 102 -3.20 1.38 -9.08
C GLY A 102 -1.91 0.67 -8.68
N TRP A 103 -0.87 0.71 -9.53
CA TRP A 103 0.42 0.13 -9.19
C TRP A 103 1.04 0.88 -8.03
N SER A 104 1.75 0.16 -7.16
CA SER A 104 2.62 0.75 -6.15
C SER A 104 4.03 0.98 -6.72
N VAL A 105 4.87 1.65 -5.94
CA VAL A 105 6.28 1.85 -6.32
C VAL A 105 7.03 0.51 -6.34
N ALA A 106 6.69 -0.43 -5.45
CA ALA A 106 7.24 -1.78 -5.45
C ALA A 106 6.90 -2.53 -6.75
N ASP A 107 5.67 -2.38 -7.24
CA ASP A 107 5.22 -3.03 -8.48
C ASP A 107 5.99 -2.52 -9.69
N LEU A 108 6.16 -1.20 -9.78
CA LEU A 108 6.90 -0.61 -10.88
C LEU A 108 8.39 -1.00 -10.84
N LEU A 109 8.99 -1.04 -9.65
CA LEU A 109 10.37 -1.51 -9.46
C LEU A 109 10.51 -3.01 -9.84
N HIS A 110 9.50 -3.82 -9.52
CA HIS A 110 9.47 -5.22 -9.95
C HIS A 110 9.41 -5.34 -11.48
N ALA A 111 8.57 -4.54 -12.15
CA ALA A 111 8.48 -4.56 -13.61
C ALA A 111 9.75 -4.11 -14.33
N LEU A 112 10.55 -3.23 -13.71
CA LEU A 112 11.83 -2.77 -14.26
C LEU A 112 12.94 -3.80 -14.12
N THR A 113 12.85 -4.69 -13.14
CA THR A 113 13.85 -5.74 -12.84
C THR A 113 13.46 -7.11 -13.42
N THR A 114 12.16 -7.37 -13.51
CA THR A 114 11.59 -8.67 -13.88
C THR A 114 10.63 -8.51 -15.05
N ARG A 115 10.65 -9.50 -15.94
CA ARG A 115 9.73 -9.66 -17.06
C ARG A 115 8.38 -10.22 -16.58
N PRO A 116 7.31 -10.09 -17.38
CA PRO A 116 6.01 -10.67 -17.05
C PRO A 116 6.00 -12.21 -16.95
N ASP A 117 6.98 -12.89 -17.55
CA ASP A 117 7.17 -14.34 -17.43
C ASP A 117 7.94 -14.77 -16.17
N GLY A 118 8.33 -13.80 -15.32
CA GLY A 118 9.06 -14.03 -14.08
C GLY A 118 10.58 -14.11 -14.24
N LEU A 119 11.11 -14.04 -15.46
CA LEU A 119 12.56 -14.01 -15.70
C LEU A 119 13.12 -12.59 -15.47
N PRO A 120 14.35 -12.45 -14.96
CA PRO A 120 14.96 -11.13 -14.84
C PRO A 120 15.25 -10.53 -16.22
N TRP A 121 15.21 -9.20 -16.32
CA TRP A 121 15.73 -8.50 -17.50
C TRP A 121 17.25 -8.68 -17.59
N PRO A 122 17.86 -8.53 -18.78
CA PRO A 122 19.32 -8.37 -18.87
C PRO A 122 19.75 -7.06 -18.19
N HIS A 123 20.90 -7.11 -17.52
CA HIS A 123 21.48 -5.99 -16.75
C HIS A 123 22.92 -5.69 -17.25
N GLY A 124 23.37 -4.45 -17.09
CA GLY A 124 24.73 -4.01 -17.43
C GLY A 124 24.76 -2.70 -18.23
N GLU A 125 25.97 -2.26 -18.60
CA GLU A 125 26.16 -1.17 -19.55
C GLU A 125 25.54 -1.58 -20.90
N GLY A 126 24.64 -0.75 -21.43
CA GLY A 126 23.87 -1.04 -22.65
C GLY A 126 22.41 -1.46 -22.41
N TYR A 127 22.02 -1.77 -21.16
CA TYR A 127 20.64 -2.09 -20.76
C TYR A 127 19.99 -0.96 -19.93
N GLN A 128 20.35 0.28 -20.24
CA GLN A 128 19.97 1.49 -19.53
C GLN A 128 19.31 2.50 -20.48
N GLY A 129 18.72 3.56 -19.93
CA GLY A 129 18.18 4.66 -20.72
C GLY A 129 16.74 4.43 -21.20
N THR A 130 16.21 5.44 -21.91
CA THR A 130 14.78 5.57 -22.20
C THR A 130 14.24 4.42 -23.05
N GLU A 131 15.02 3.95 -24.03
CA GLU A 131 14.61 2.84 -24.91
C GLU A 131 14.37 1.55 -24.11
N TRP A 132 15.25 1.25 -23.16
CA TRP A 132 15.10 0.08 -22.29
C TRP A 132 13.95 0.23 -21.30
N LEU A 133 13.75 1.43 -20.75
CA LEU A 133 12.57 1.73 -19.94
C LEU A 133 11.28 1.43 -20.72
N GLU A 134 11.15 1.99 -21.93
CA GLU A 134 9.98 1.80 -22.79
C GLU A 134 9.80 0.33 -23.16
N HIS A 135 10.88 -0.35 -23.54
CA HIS A 135 10.87 -1.78 -23.86
C HIS A 135 10.31 -2.58 -22.69
N ARG A 136 10.86 -2.42 -21.47
CA ARG A 136 10.43 -3.17 -20.29
C ARG A 136 8.97 -2.88 -19.95
N LEU A 137 8.58 -1.61 -19.87
CA LEU A 137 7.22 -1.23 -19.51
C LEU A 137 6.18 -1.64 -20.57
N ARG A 138 6.57 -1.70 -21.85
CA ARG A 138 5.68 -2.19 -22.92
C ARG A 138 5.26 -3.64 -22.72
N HIS A 139 6.13 -4.49 -22.18
CA HIS A 139 5.79 -5.90 -21.89
C HIS A 139 4.74 -6.05 -20.78
N TRP A 140 4.58 -5.02 -19.93
CA TRP A 140 3.56 -4.95 -18.89
C TRP A 140 2.27 -4.27 -19.35
N LYS A 141 2.18 -3.91 -20.63
CA LYS A 141 0.95 -3.39 -21.26
C LYS A 141 0.27 -4.46 -22.10
N THR A 142 -1.01 -4.29 -22.35
CA THR A 142 -1.76 -5.03 -23.36
C THR A 142 -1.43 -4.50 -24.75
N PRO A 143 -1.77 -5.23 -25.83
CA PRO A 143 -1.67 -4.71 -27.20
C PRO A 143 -2.49 -3.44 -27.44
N THR A 144 -3.55 -3.22 -26.65
CA THR A 144 -4.38 -1.99 -26.66
C THR A 144 -3.75 -0.83 -25.89
N GLY A 145 -2.62 -1.05 -25.21
CA GLY A 145 -1.92 -0.05 -24.41
C GLY A 145 -2.39 0.06 -22.96
N ASP A 146 -3.30 -0.82 -22.52
CA ASP A 146 -3.75 -0.88 -21.12
C ASP A 146 -2.66 -1.48 -20.23
N ILE A 147 -2.47 -0.91 -19.05
CA ILE A 147 -1.52 -1.44 -18.08
C ILE A 147 -2.14 -2.66 -17.40
N ARG A 148 -1.41 -3.78 -17.42
CA ARG A 148 -1.80 -5.03 -16.74
C ARG A 148 -1.75 -4.83 -15.22
N PRO A 149 -2.56 -5.54 -14.42
CA PRO A 149 -2.39 -5.52 -12.97
C PRO A 149 -1.03 -6.12 -12.57
N SER A 150 -0.47 -5.64 -11.46
CA SER A 150 0.79 -6.19 -10.93
C SER A 150 0.57 -7.53 -10.22
N ALA A 151 1.64 -8.32 -10.06
CA ALA A 151 1.59 -9.58 -9.29
C ALA A 151 1.13 -9.39 -7.83
N ALA A 152 1.47 -8.26 -7.20
CA ALA A 152 1.00 -7.93 -5.86
C ALA A 152 -0.52 -7.64 -5.85
N GLN A 153 -1.06 -7.01 -6.90
CA GLN A 153 -2.49 -6.79 -7.05
C GLN A 153 -3.26 -8.09 -7.29
N GLU A 154 -2.73 -9.01 -8.08
CA GLU A 154 -3.31 -10.34 -8.29
C GLU A 154 -3.39 -11.12 -6.97
N SER A 155 -2.30 -11.11 -6.18
CA SER A 155 -2.28 -11.77 -4.85
C SER A 155 -3.17 -11.06 -3.81
N ALA A 156 -3.37 -9.75 -3.90
CA ALA A 156 -4.26 -9.00 -3.03
C ALA A 156 -5.74 -9.27 -3.37
N GLN A 157 -6.11 -9.36 -4.65
CA GLN A 157 -7.45 -9.75 -5.09
C GLN A 157 -7.83 -11.14 -4.59
N LEU A 158 -6.91 -12.10 -4.66
CA LEU A 158 -7.12 -13.46 -4.12
C LEU A 158 -7.33 -13.46 -2.59
N ARG A 159 -6.68 -12.55 -1.85
CA ARG A 159 -6.85 -12.42 -0.39
C ARG A 159 -8.16 -11.73 0.02
N VAL A 160 -8.60 -10.72 -0.72
CA VAL A 160 -9.89 -10.04 -0.45
C VAL A 160 -11.07 -10.99 -0.66
N VAL A 161 -11.02 -11.82 -1.71
CA VAL A 161 -12.00 -12.90 -1.95
C VAL A 161 -12.01 -13.90 -0.79
N GLY A 162 -10.85 -14.22 -0.21
CA GLY A 162 -10.75 -15.10 0.95
C GLY A 162 -11.25 -14.49 2.27
N ARG A 163 -11.13 -13.16 2.47
CA ARG A 163 -11.48 -12.49 3.73
C ARG A 163 -12.94 -12.03 3.83
N ALA A 164 -13.61 -11.82 2.69
CA ALA A 164 -14.98 -11.34 2.66
C ALA A 164 -16.04 -12.41 3.02
N GLY A 165 -15.64 -13.67 3.24
CA GLY A 165 -16.56 -14.75 3.62
C GLY A 165 -17.67 -15.04 2.59
N LEU A 166 -17.55 -14.51 1.38
CA LEU A 166 -18.49 -14.78 0.31
C LEU A 166 -18.25 -16.20 -0.21
N PRO A 167 -19.30 -17.04 -0.31
CA PRO A 167 -19.22 -18.30 -1.01
C PRO A 167 -18.61 -18.08 -2.40
N ARG A 168 -17.81 -19.02 -2.89
CA ARG A 168 -17.17 -18.97 -4.22
C ARG A 168 -18.20 -18.93 -5.38
N ASP A 169 -19.48 -18.95 -5.05
CA ASP A 169 -20.60 -19.26 -5.92
C ASP A 169 -21.54 -18.05 -6.13
N LEU A 170 -21.27 -16.92 -5.46
CA LEU A 170 -22.13 -15.73 -5.58
C LEU A 170 -21.93 -15.05 -6.95
N GLY A 171 -22.94 -15.19 -7.82
CA GLY A 171 -22.99 -14.59 -9.16
C GLY A 171 -22.97 -15.59 -10.32
N LEU A 172 -22.92 -16.89 -10.05
CA LEU A 172 -23.11 -17.92 -11.08
C LEU A 172 -24.62 -18.20 -11.25
N PRO A 173 -25.17 -18.12 -12.48
CA PRO A 173 -26.55 -18.53 -12.73
C PRO A 173 -26.72 -20.03 -12.40
N HIS A 174 -27.81 -20.38 -11.72
CA HIS A 174 -28.11 -21.75 -11.29
C HIS A 174 -28.35 -22.68 -12.49
N ASP A 175 -27.66 -23.82 -12.43
CA ASP A 175 -27.92 -25.11 -13.07
C ASP A 175 -28.43 -25.10 -14.52
N GLU A 176 -27.50 -25.05 -15.47
CA GLU A 176 -27.57 -25.95 -16.62
C GLU A 176 -26.26 -26.74 -16.76
N PRO A 177 -26.32 -28.07 -17.01
CA PRO A 177 -25.16 -28.91 -17.16
C PRO A 177 -24.46 -28.58 -18.48
N ARG A 178 -23.53 -27.62 -18.44
CA ARG A 178 -22.73 -27.27 -19.60
C ARG A 178 -21.59 -28.28 -19.73
N ALA A 179 -21.64 -29.05 -20.81
CA ALA A 179 -20.52 -29.85 -21.30
C ALA A 179 -19.22 -29.04 -21.22
N GLY A 180 -18.17 -29.67 -20.71
CA GLY A 180 -16.88 -29.05 -20.40
C GLY A 180 -16.29 -28.26 -21.57
N ALA A 181 -16.59 -26.97 -21.61
CA ALA A 181 -15.85 -26.00 -22.38
C ALA A 181 -14.82 -25.42 -21.41
N THR A 182 -13.61 -25.97 -21.44
CA THR A 182 -12.41 -25.32 -20.90
C THR A 182 -12.39 -23.91 -21.47
N ALA A 183 -12.68 -22.92 -20.62
CA ALA A 183 -12.67 -21.52 -21.00
C ALA A 183 -11.29 -21.22 -21.59
N ARG A 184 -11.24 -20.92 -22.89
CA ARG A 184 -10.00 -20.48 -23.52
C ARG A 184 -9.50 -19.27 -22.71
N PRO A 185 -8.25 -19.28 -22.24
CA PRO A 185 -7.76 -18.29 -21.28
C PRO A 185 -7.92 -16.86 -21.79
N GLU A 186 -7.91 -16.67 -23.10
CA GLU A 186 -8.12 -15.39 -23.79
C GLU A 186 -9.55 -14.82 -23.59
N VAL A 187 -10.58 -15.67 -23.56
CA VAL A 187 -12.00 -15.25 -23.43
C VAL A 187 -12.32 -14.90 -21.98
N ALA A 188 -11.80 -15.65 -21.02
CA ALA A 188 -11.89 -15.31 -19.60
C ALA A 188 -11.16 -13.99 -19.29
N ARG A 189 -10.02 -13.73 -19.96
CA ARG A 189 -9.25 -12.48 -19.84
C ARG A 189 -10.02 -11.27 -20.40
N ALA A 190 -10.66 -11.40 -21.56
CA ALA A 190 -11.44 -10.32 -22.17
C ALA A 190 -12.64 -9.87 -21.28
N ALA A 191 -13.33 -10.81 -20.64
CA ALA A 191 -14.46 -10.50 -19.76
C ALA A 191 -14.02 -9.76 -18.47
N ILE A 192 -12.83 -10.09 -17.93
CA ILE A 192 -12.24 -9.40 -16.78
C ILE A 192 -11.81 -7.97 -17.15
N ASP A 193 -11.30 -7.77 -18.36
CA ASP A 193 -10.89 -6.45 -18.85
C ASP A 193 -12.10 -5.50 -19.06
N ASP A 194 -13.25 -6.04 -19.49
CA ASP A 194 -14.46 -5.25 -19.70
C ASP A 194 -15.11 -4.80 -18.38
N ALA A 195 -15.17 -5.70 -17.38
CA ALA A 195 -15.60 -5.35 -16.02
C ALA A 195 -14.69 -4.27 -15.39
N ARG A 196 -13.40 -4.26 -15.73
CA ARG A 196 -12.43 -3.26 -15.25
C ARG A 196 -12.53 -1.93 -15.98
N ARG A 197 -12.92 -1.90 -17.25
CA ARG A 197 -13.20 -0.66 -17.98
C ARG A 197 -14.28 0.17 -17.27
N LEU A 198 -15.30 -0.51 -16.74
CA LEU A 198 -16.39 0.13 -16.00
C LEU A 198 -15.92 0.69 -14.64
N LEU A 199 -15.08 -0.05 -13.90
CA LEU A 199 -14.54 0.43 -12.61
C LEU A 199 -13.61 1.65 -12.77
N ARG A 200 -12.84 1.73 -13.87
CA ARG A 200 -11.96 2.88 -14.17
C ARG A 200 -12.71 4.18 -14.45
N ALA A 201 -13.97 4.11 -14.89
CA ALA A 201 -14.79 5.31 -15.05
C ALA A 201 -15.08 5.97 -13.70
N HIS A 202 -15.23 5.17 -12.63
CA HIS A 202 -15.54 5.65 -11.29
C HIS A 202 -14.32 6.19 -10.52
N THR A 203 -13.11 5.65 -10.74
CA THR A 203 -11.90 6.06 -9.99
C THR A 203 -11.31 7.41 -10.44
N ARG A 204 -11.58 7.87 -11.67
CA ARG A 204 -11.17 9.22 -12.12
C ARG A 204 -11.78 10.33 -11.28
N THR A 205 -13.04 10.18 -10.88
CA THR A 205 -13.74 11.15 -10.04
C THR A 205 -13.11 11.29 -8.65
N THR A 206 -12.59 10.19 -8.09
CA THR A 206 -11.89 10.23 -6.79
C THR A 206 -10.52 10.89 -6.86
N SER A 207 -9.74 10.66 -7.92
CA SER A 207 -8.41 11.28 -8.09
C SER A 207 -8.49 12.80 -8.24
N ASP A 208 -9.48 13.32 -8.96
CA ASP A 208 -9.66 14.77 -9.13
C ASP A 208 -9.96 15.49 -7.80
N SER A 209 -10.75 14.84 -6.93
CA SER A 209 -11.03 15.37 -5.59
C SER A 209 -9.78 15.42 -4.69
N LEU A 210 -8.88 14.44 -4.82
CA LEU A 210 -7.61 14.39 -4.08
C LEU A 210 -6.62 15.44 -4.61
N VAL A 211 -6.55 15.65 -5.92
CA VAL A 211 -5.73 16.71 -6.54
C VAL A 211 -6.18 18.10 -6.09
N HIS A 212 -7.50 18.34 -5.99
CA HIS A 212 -8.04 19.58 -5.45
C HIS A 212 -7.60 19.78 -3.98
N ARG A 213 -7.71 18.74 -3.15
CA ARG A 213 -7.31 18.77 -1.74
C ARG A 213 -5.82 19.04 -1.55
N ASP A 214 -4.96 18.39 -2.33
CA ASP A 214 -3.50 18.60 -2.30
C ASP A 214 -3.13 20.04 -2.68
N ARG A 215 -3.77 20.59 -3.73
CA ARG A 215 -3.59 21.99 -4.13
C ARG A 215 -4.04 22.97 -3.05
N THR A 216 -5.13 22.68 -2.33
CA THR A 216 -5.54 23.50 -1.18
C THR A 216 -4.58 23.37 0.00
N ALA A 217 -4.08 22.17 0.32
CA ALA A 217 -3.14 21.95 1.41
C ALA A 217 -1.79 22.63 1.17
N ALA A 218 -1.31 22.65 -0.08
CA ALA A 218 -0.09 23.35 -0.47
C ALA A 218 -0.19 24.89 -0.38
N ARG A 219 -1.41 25.44 -0.36
CA ARG A 219 -1.68 26.88 -0.28
C ARG A 219 -2.06 27.37 1.12
N MET A 220 -2.24 26.46 2.07
CA MET A 220 -2.49 26.84 3.46
C MET A 220 -1.15 27.28 4.09
N PRO A 221 -1.03 28.54 4.57
CA PRO A 221 0.12 28.92 5.38
C PRO A 221 0.11 28.04 6.63
N ARG A 222 1.23 27.35 6.90
CA ARG A 222 1.42 26.66 8.18
C ARG A 222 1.27 27.70 9.27
N GLY A 223 0.17 27.64 10.00
CA GLY A 223 -0.13 28.54 11.10
C GLY A 223 1.06 28.59 12.05
N ASP A 224 1.64 29.77 12.14
CA ASP A 224 2.67 30.18 13.08
C ASP A 224 2.25 29.74 14.48
N ARG A 225 2.93 28.73 15.02
CA ARG A 225 2.78 28.35 16.43
C ARG A 225 3.41 29.48 17.24
N ARG A 226 2.59 30.49 17.54
CA ARG A 226 2.91 31.54 18.52
C ARG A 226 3.36 30.87 19.82
N THR A 227 4.66 30.97 20.09
CA THR A 227 5.26 30.75 21.40
C THR A 227 4.60 31.71 22.39
N PRO A 228 4.13 31.25 23.57
CA PRO A 228 3.64 32.16 24.60
C PRO A 228 4.80 32.99 25.16
N PRO A 229 4.57 34.26 25.54
CA PRO A 229 5.59 35.09 26.15
C PRO A 229 5.93 34.56 27.55
N THR A 230 7.22 34.38 27.80
CA THR A 230 7.80 34.14 29.12
C THR A 230 7.81 35.46 29.88
N ASP A 231 6.99 35.59 30.93
CA ASP A 231 7.10 36.70 31.88
C ASP A 231 8.33 36.49 32.79
N PRO A 232 9.17 37.52 33.00
CA PRO A 232 10.23 37.47 34.00
C PRO A 232 9.71 37.89 35.38
N VAL A 233 10.15 37.17 36.41
CA VAL A 233 10.10 37.59 37.83
C VAL A 233 11.41 38.26 38.18
#